data_AF-G0UY52-F1
#
_entry.id   AF-G0UY52-F1
#
_cell.length_a   1.000
_cell.length_b   1.000
_cell.length_c   1.000
_cell.angle_alpha   90.00
_cell.angle_beta   90.00
_cell.angle_gamma   90.00
#
_symmetry.space_group_name_H-M   'P 1'
#
loop_
_entity.id
_entity.type
_entity.pdbx_description
1 polymer ?
#
loop_
_entity_poly.entity_id
_entity_poly.type
_entity_poly.pdbx_seq_one_letter_code
_entity_poly.pdbx_strand_id
1 'polypeptide(L)'
;MTGSNSSLLLRNLHCSVPTIARLYREATSSVGCTPSGEPNNITLPLEISTAKDGENVLEFFCRELGLGVSSLRLWREGLINGMRRRWKYEQCSGRVPSGMSRAHLAPNNDDVLFIRSSIDDLRAVVSPLLTITQPRRRETQHGTSFVATRRILPGVFLLSLPTSAIFFSRPPPATDPLTSFFMHVEDLVGQLVAVECGVCPDGLPPSHAGYVNYLKRSVCPCNNLPFLDRSEVTRILSQGKSVPSVQTGTDDKQKPINSPALELWEYFHCDMEGLPLGEFLRERLTKEEYAWWVSLVLSRRSGAATLIPVVDKLNHHPEPNCYYTMATEESFCGIDVFDNLLAGVDSELLYEPYLHTFSIREIEEGEELTLCYASPPLSSAQRGAETTAVGGGGDSGGISVSLAEGRAAWQLQWGFIPTTDSPYTSRDLLEVATIVAERRVDLRQKLFPPQPVGCRG
;
A
#
# COMPACT_ATOMS: atom_id res chain seq x y z
N MET A 1 -38.92 -9.80 14.07
CA MET A 1 -38.56 -9.63 12.65
C MET A 1 -39.27 -8.40 12.12
N THR A 2 -38.66 -7.23 12.29
CA THR A 2 -39.14 -5.96 11.71
C THR A 2 -38.21 -5.63 10.56
N GLY A 3 -38.75 -5.59 9.34
CA GLY A 3 -37.98 -5.30 8.13
C GLY A 3 -37.26 -3.96 8.26
N SER A 4 -35.95 -4.01 8.48
CA SER A 4 -35.08 -2.84 8.40
C SER A 4 -35.01 -2.45 6.93
N ASN A 5 -35.71 -1.38 6.55
CA ASN A 5 -35.34 -0.67 5.33
C ASN A 5 -33.89 -0.22 5.53
N SER A 6 -32.96 -0.94 4.90
CA SER A 6 -31.55 -0.55 4.85
C SER A 6 -31.47 0.93 4.45
N SER A 7 -30.69 1.71 5.20
CA SER A 7 -30.58 3.14 4.97
C SER A 7 -30.14 3.45 3.55
N LEU A 8 -30.53 4.62 3.05
CA LEU A 8 -30.19 5.07 1.70
C LEU A 8 -28.67 5.10 1.51
N LEU A 9 -27.91 5.52 2.52
CA LEU A 9 -26.44 5.47 2.51
C LEU A 9 -25.92 4.05 2.36
N LEU A 10 -26.40 3.09 3.18
CA LEU A 10 -25.92 1.71 3.13
C LEU A 10 -26.08 1.08 1.73
N ARG A 11 -27.20 1.36 1.05
CA ARG A 11 -27.47 0.85 -0.30
C ARG A 11 -26.55 1.45 -1.36
N ASN A 12 -25.99 2.62 -1.11
CA ASN A 12 -25.24 3.43 -2.08
C ASN A 12 -23.81 3.75 -1.59
N LEU A 13 -23.25 2.98 -0.63
CA LEU A 13 -21.89 3.19 -0.14
C LEU A 13 -20.84 3.08 -1.26
N HIS A 14 -21.14 2.31 -2.31
CA HIS A 14 -20.28 2.15 -3.49
C HIS A 14 -20.35 3.33 -4.47
N CYS A 15 -21.28 4.28 -4.26
CA CYS A 15 -21.41 5.46 -5.12
C CYS A 15 -20.45 6.57 -4.67
N SER A 16 -20.06 7.43 -5.62
CA SER A 16 -19.28 8.62 -5.31
C SER A 16 -20.00 9.54 -4.31
N VAL A 17 -19.24 10.27 -3.50
CA VAL A 17 -19.78 11.21 -2.50
C VAL A 17 -20.76 12.22 -3.12
N PRO A 18 -20.48 12.85 -4.28
CA PRO A 18 -21.45 13.74 -4.93
C PRO A 18 -22.76 13.04 -5.32
N THR A 19 -22.68 11.77 -5.74
CA THR A 19 -23.86 10.97 -6.09
C THR A 19 -24.71 10.70 -4.85
N ILE A 20 -24.09 10.30 -3.73
CA ILE A 20 -24.77 10.09 -2.45
C ILE A 20 -25.47 11.38 -2.01
N ALA A 21 -24.78 12.52 -2.05
CA ALA A 21 -25.36 13.81 -1.68
C ALA A 21 -26.58 14.18 -2.54
N ARG A 22 -26.52 13.93 -3.86
CA ARG A 22 -27.66 14.14 -4.78
C ARG A 22 -28.85 13.27 -4.42
N LEU A 23 -28.64 11.98 -4.17
CA LEU A 23 -29.70 11.03 -3.79
C LEU A 23 -30.45 11.49 -2.53
N TYR A 24 -29.72 11.98 -1.53
CA TYR A 24 -30.32 12.50 -0.30
C TYR A 24 -31.13 13.79 -0.54
N ARG A 25 -30.66 14.68 -1.43
CA ARG A 25 -31.39 15.91 -1.82
C ARG A 25 -32.70 15.58 -2.53
N GLU A 26 -32.69 14.63 -3.45
CA GLU A 26 -33.88 14.16 -4.17
C GLU A 26 -34.88 13.48 -3.22
N ALA A 27 -34.40 12.63 -2.30
CA ALA A 27 -35.23 11.99 -1.30
C ALA A 27 -35.96 13.03 -0.42
N THR A 28 -35.26 14.05 0.06
CA THR A 28 -35.87 15.15 0.85
C THR A 28 -36.86 16.00 0.05
N SER A 29 -36.72 16.07 -1.28
CA SER A 29 -37.60 16.86 -2.15
C SER A 29 -38.89 16.10 -2.52
N SER A 30 -38.88 14.76 -2.46
CA SER A 30 -40.05 13.93 -2.77
C SER A 30 -41.01 13.74 -1.59
N VAL A 31 -40.55 13.91 -0.35
CA VAL A 31 -41.37 13.77 0.88
C VAL A 31 -41.99 15.12 1.23
N GLY A 32 -42.91 15.58 0.38
CA GLY A 32 -43.79 16.70 0.69
C GLY A 32 -44.90 16.30 1.66
N CYS A 33 -44.57 16.05 2.93
CA CYS A 33 -45.52 16.02 4.05
C CYS A 33 -44.74 15.98 5.38
N THR A 34 -44.75 17.09 6.12
CA THR A 34 -44.27 17.16 7.50
C THR A 34 -45.17 16.35 8.45
N PRO A 35 -44.58 15.59 9.38
CA PRO A 35 -45.11 15.53 10.73
C PRO A 35 -44.07 16.06 11.72
N SER A 36 -44.56 16.90 12.62
CA SER A 36 -43.88 17.47 13.77
C SER A 36 -42.99 16.49 14.52
N GLY A 37 -41.68 16.80 14.59
CA GLY A 37 -40.69 16.11 15.42
C GLY A 37 -39.26 16.33 14.90
N GLU A 38 -38.63 17.42 15.33
CA GLU A 38 -37.24 17.88 15.07
C GLU A 38 -36.66 17.68 13.64
N PRO A 39 -36.56 18.75 12.82
CA PRO A 39 -35.93 18.67 11.52
C PRO A 39 -34.40 18.77 11.68
N ASN A 40 -33.74 17.68 12.06
CA ASN A 40 -32.29 17.62 11.91
C ASN A 40 -31.94 17.32 10.44
N ASN A 41 -32.09 18.35 9.60
CA ASN A 41 -31.63 18.42 8.20
C ASN A 41 -30.10 18.34 8.14
N ILE A 42 -29.49 17.22 8.57
CA ILE A 42 -28.07 16.97 8.34
C ILE A 42 -27.95 16.60 6.86
N THR A 43 -27.53 17.57 6.06
CA THR A 43 -27.09 17.40 4.68
C THR A 43 -25.64 16.92 4.68
N LEU A 44 -25.32 15.93 3.85
CA LEU A 44 -23.94 15.51 3.63
C LEU A 44 -23.15 16.68 2.99
N PRO A 45 -22.10 17.20 3.63
CA PRO A 45 -21.21 18.18 3.01
C PRO A 45 -20.64 17.64 1.70
N LEU A 46 -20.53 18.46 0.66
CA LEU A 46 -19.90 18.08 -0.61
C LEU A 46 -18.38 18.27 -0.58
N GLU A 47 -17.90 19.11 0.32
CA GLU A 47 -16.49 19.43 0.54
C GLU A 47 -16.23 19.46 2.04
N ILE A 48 -15.01 19.11 2.43
CA ILE A 48 -14.52 19.22 3.80
C ILE A 48 -13.35 20.20 3.77
N SER A 49 -13.50 21.33 4.46
CA SER A 49 -12.46 22.35 4.58
C SER A 49 -12.01 22.57 6.02
N THR A 50 -12.79 22.07 6.98
CA THR A 50 -12.57 22.23 8.40
C THR A 50 -12.84 20.95 9.17
N ALA A 51 -12.27 20.82 10.37
CA ALA A 51 -12.61 19.75 11.29
C ALA A 51 -14.13 19.70 11.62
N LYS A 52 -14.83 20.85 11.56
CA LYS A 52 -16.27 20.90 11.79
C LYS A 52 -17.06 20.25 10.66
N ASP A 53 -16.64 20.43 9.41
CA ASP A 53 -17.24 19.74 8.26
C ASP A 53 -17.07 18.22 8.41
N GLY A 54 -15.87 17.78 8.81
CA GLY A 54 -15.57 16.39 9.13
C GLY A 54 -16.45 15.80 10.23
N GLU A 55 -16.70 16.55 11.31
CA GLU A 55 -17.63 16.12 12.35
C GLU A 55 -19.08 16.02 11.85
N ASN A 56 -19.50 16.89 10.94
CA ASN A 56 -20.82 16.80 10.33
C ASN A 56 -20.94 15.54 9.45
N VAL A 57 -19.88 15.18 8.72
CA VAL A 57 -19.79 13.91 7.97
C VAL A 57 -19.86 12.71 8.92
N LEU A 58 -19.10 12.73 10.02
CA LEU A 58 -19.14 11.66 11.03
C LEU A 58 -20.55 11.48 11.59
N GLU A 59 -21.23 12.57 11.97
CA GLU A 59 -22.60 12.54 12.47
C GLU A 59 -23.60 12.02 11.43
N PHE A 60 -23.47 12.46 10.17
CA PHE A 60 -24.27 11.95 9.06
C PHE A 60 -24.09 10.44 8.89
N PHE A 61 -22.85 9.96 8.75
CA PHE A 61 -22.55 8.54 8.56
C PHE A 61 -23.03 7.70 9.76
N CYS A 62 -22.83 8.18 10.99
CA CYS A 62 -23.31 7.47 12.17
C CYS A 62 -24.83 7.37 12.20
N ARG A 63 -25.55 8.46 11.91
CA ARG A 63 -27.01 8.46 11.86
C ARG A 63 -27.52 7.49 10.80
N GLU A 64 -27.01 7.61 9.58
CA GLU A 64 -27.49 6.82 8.45
C GLU A 64 -27.10 5.34 8.55
N LEU A 65 -25.94 5.01 9.14
CA LEU A 65 -25.52 3.62 9.31
C LEU A 65 -25.99 2.98 10.63
N GLY A 66 -26.63 3.76 11.50
CA GLY A 66 -27.13 3.34 12.80
C GLY A 66 -26.01 3.06 13.82
N LEU A 67 -24.95 3.88 13.81
CA LEU A 67 -23.78 3.78 14.69
C LEU A 67 -23.92 4.72 15.88
N GLY A 68 -23.35 4.32 17.02
CA GLY A 68 -23.17 5.22 18.15
C GLY A 68 -22.09 6.26 17.88
N VAL A 69 -22.49 7.52 17.63
CA VAL A 69 -21.57 8.65 17.41
C VAL A 69 -20.50 8.74 18.50
N SER A 70 -20.90 8.67 19.78
CA SER A 70 -19.93 8.72 20.89
C SER A 70 -18.99 7.53 20.92
N SER A 71 -19.46 6.32 20.57
CA SER A 71 -18.61 5.13 20.51
C SER A 71 -17.57 5.24 19.40
N LEU A 72 -17.96 5.76 18.22
CA LEU A 72 -17.02 5.98 17.13
C LEU A 72 -16.02 7.11 17.45
N ARG A 73 -16.46 8.19 18.10
CA ARG A 73 -15.55 9.25 18.58
C ARG A 73 -14.52 8.71 19.57
N LEU A 74 -14.97 7.97 20.60
CA LEU A 74 -14.09 7.35 21.58
C LEU A 74 -13.10 6.38 20.92
N TRP A 75 -13.53 5.63 19.91
CA TRP A 75 -12.65 4.77 19.11
C TRP A 75 -11.57 5.57 18.38
N ARG A 76 -11.97 6.61 17.63
CA ARG A 76 -11.03 7.48 16.88
C ARG A 76 -10.03 8.15 17.81
N GLU A 77 -10.50 8.73 18.92
CA GLU A 77 -9.63 9.29 19.96
C GLU A 77 -8.68 8.25 20.55
N GLY A 78 -9.17 7.03 20.81
CA GLY A 78 -8.37 5.91 21.30
C GLY A 78 -7.25 5.51 20.33
N LEU A 79 -7.55 5.46 19.03
CA LEU A 79 -6.56 5.19 17.98
C LEU A 79 -5.51 6.29 17.91
N ILE A 80 -5.91 7.56 17.84
CA ILE A 80 -5.01 8.71 17.75
C ILE A 80 -4.12 8.78 19.00
N ASN A 81 -4.70 8.64 20.20
CA ASN A 81 -3.94 8.65 21.45
C ASN A 81 -3.02 7.44 21.55
N GLY A 82 -3.45 6.26 21.09
CA GLY A 82 -2.61 5.07 20.98
C GLY A 82 -1.41 5.31 20.07
N MET A 83 -1.64 5.80 18.85
CA MET A 83 -0.62 6.10 17.85
C MET A 83 0.38 7.12 18.40
N ARG A 84 -0.10 8.23 18.98
CA ARG A 84 0.75 9.25 19.61
C ARG A 84 1.60 8.67 20.74
N ARG A 85 1.02 7.84 21.62
CA ARG A 85 1.78 7.17 22.70
C ARG A 85 2.85 6.23 22.16
N ARG A 86 2.55 5.48 21.10
CA ARG A 86 3.48 4.51 20.50
C ARG A 86 4.62 5.20 19.77
N TRP A 87 4.30 6.19 18.95
CA TRP A 87 5.23 6.74 17.97
C TRP A 87 5.76 8.11 18.34
N LYS A 88 5.00 8.97 19.03
CA LYS A 88 5.41 10.35 19.33
C LYS A 88 5.89 10.59 20.76
N TYR A 89 5.39 9.85 21.75
CA TYR A 89 5.87 10.00 23.12
C TYR A 89 7.26 9.41 23.26
N GLU A 90 8.21 10.27 23.61
CA GLU A 90 9.60 9.92 23.86
C GLU A 90 9.75 8.85 24.94
N GLN A 91 10.89 8.19 24.85
CA GLN A 91 11.54 7.33 25.83
C GLN A 91 11.82 8.04 27.17
N CYS A 92 10.83 8.72 27.76
CA CYS A 92 10.86 9.23 29.14
C CYS A 92 10.37 8.14 30.10
N SER A 93 11.05 7.00 30.08
CA SER A 93 11.32 6.14 31.23
C SER A 93 11.92 4.84 30.70
N GLY A 94 13.16 4.55 31.09
CA GLY A 94 13.86 3.29 30.80
C GLY A 94 13.23 2.07 31.48
N ARG A 95 11.91 1.93 31.45
CA ARG A 95 11.20 0.71 31.83
C ARG A 95 10.63 0.07 30.58
N VAL A 96 11.43 -0.85 30.04
CA VAL A 96 10.92 -1.94 29.22
C VAL A 96 9.73 -2.55 29.97
N PRO A 97 8.56 -2.72 29.33
CA PRO A 97 7.43 -3.40 29.95
C PRO A 97 7.90 -4.75 30.49
N SER A 98 7.78 -4.93 31.80
CA SER A 98 8.11 -6.17 32.50
C SER A 98 7.18 -7.27 32.03
N GLY A 99 7.60 -8.01 31.01
CA GLY A 99 6.81 -9.07 30.37
C GLY A 99 7.35 -9.46 28.98
N MET A 100 8.01 -8.55 28.26
CA MET A 100 8.64 -8.90 26.98
C MET A 100 10.06 -9.42 27.20
N SER A 101 10.30 -10.66 26.79
CA SER A 101 11.62 -11.29 26.81
C SER A 101 12.68 -10.36 26.21
N ARG A 102 13.79 -10.20 26.93
CA ARG A 102 14.92 -9.28 26.72
C ARG A 102 15.79 -9.62 25.48
N ALA A 103 15.17 -10.19 24.45
CA ALA A 103 15.80 -10.71 23.24
C ALA A 103 15.48 -9.88 21.97
N HIS A 104 14.90 -8.69 22.12
CA HIS A 104 14.72 -7.76 21.01
C HIS A 104 15.79 -6.68 21.09
N LEU A 105 16.67 -6.64 20.08
CA LEU A 105 17.58 -5.51 19.86
C LEU A 105 16.73 -4.24 19.74
N ALA A 106 17.19 -3.15 20.35
CA ALA A 106 16.48 -1.87 20.31
C ALA A 106 16.24 -1.48 18.83
N PRO A 107 15.04 -0.96 18.48
CA PRO A 107 14.76 -0.55 17.11
C PRO A 107 15.77 0.51 16.64
N ASN A 108 16.12 0.48 15.34
CA ASN A 108 16.94 1.53 14.76
C ASN A 108 16.22 2.87 14.97
N ASN A 109 16.91 3.86 15.56
CA ASN A 109 16.33 5.18 15.77
C ASN A 109 15.86 5.82 14.47
N ASP A 110 16.54 5.54 13.35
CA ASP A 110 16.17 6.10 12.04
C ASP A 110 14.83 5.56 11.53
N ASP A 111 14.48 4.31 11.83
CA ASP A 111 13.16 3.75 11.50
C ASP A 111 12.05 4.45 12.29
N VAL A 112 12.29 4.70 13.59
CA VAL A 112 11.30 5.40 14.44
C VAL A 112 11.15 6.85 13.99
N LEU A 113 12.24 7.53 13.65
CA LEU A 113 12.22 8.90 13.12
C LEU A 113 11.49 8.96 11.77
N PHE A 114 11.69 7.97 10.90
CA PHE A 114 10.96 7.84 9.65
C PHE A 114 9.45 7.70 9.86
N ILE A 115 9.02 6.84 10.79
CA ILE A 115 7.58 6.71 11.08
C ILE A 115 7.00 8.00 11.64
N ARG A 116 7.72 8.69 12.53
CA ARG A 116 7.30 10.00 13.06
C ARG A 116 7.12 11.03 11.94
N SER A 117 8.14 11.18 11.09
CA SER A 117 8.08 12.06 9.93
C SER A 117 6.95 11.67 8.98
N SER A 118 6.70 10.39 8.74
CA SER A 118 5.58 9.96 7.90
C SER A 118 4.22 10.35 8.49
N ILE A 119 4.05 10.27 9.81
CA ILE A 119 2.81 10.71 10.47
C ILE A 119 2.66 12.23 10.38
N ASP A 120 3.75 12.98 10.57
CA ASP A 120 3.71 14.45 10.63
C ASP A 120 3.64 15.10 9.24
N ASP A 121 4.51 14.67 8.34
CA ASP A 121 4.76 15.27 7.03
C ASP A 121 3.87 14.64 5.94
N LEU A 122 3.62 13.33 6.01
CA LEU A 122 2.82 12.58 5.02
C LEU A 122 1.39 12.31 5.46
N ARG A 123 0.99 12.75 6.67
CA ARG A 123 -0.32 12.47 7.28
C ARG A 123 -0.65 10.97 7.36
N ALA A 124 0.38 10.13 7.47
CA ALA A 124 0.19 8.70 7.62
C ALA A 124 -0.49 8.37 8.96
N VAL A 125 -1.36 7.37 8.96
CA VAL A 125 -1.91 6.75 10.17
C VAL A 125 -1.22 5.41 10.36
N VAL A 126 -0.49 5.26 11.47
CA VAL A 126 0.22 4.00 11.81
C VAL A 126 -0.39 3.42 13.07
N SER A 127 -1.01 2.24 12.95
CA SER A 127 -1.77 1.63 14.03
C SER A 127 -0.92 1.45 15.30
N PRO A 128 -1.47 1.71 16.50
CA PRO A 128 -0.78 1.47 17.77
C PRO A 128 -0.51 -0.02 18.04
N LEU A 129 -1.13 -0.89 17.25
CA LEU A 129 -0.91 -2.34 17.25
C LEU A 129 0.46 -2.72 16.71
N LEU A 130 1.18 -1.79 16.07
CA LEU A 130 2.43 -2.07 15.39
C LEU A 130 3.62 -1.55 16.17
N THR A 131 4.75 -2.22 16.00
CA THR A 131 6.08 -1.74 16.35
C THR A 131 7.09 -2.19 15.31
N ILE A 132 8.31 -1.70 15.37
CA ILE A 132 9.39 -2.10 14.46
C ILE A 132 10.36 -2.98 15.24
N THR A 133 10.79 -4.08 14.64
CA THR A 133 11.87 -4.91 15.18
C THR A 133 12.97 -5.10 14.16
N GLN A 134 14.18 -5.31 14.70
CA GLN A 134 15.28 -5.85 13.91
C GLN A 134 15.25 -7.38 13.99
N PRO A 135 15.60 -8.08 12.90
CA PRO A 135 15.72 -9.52 12.92
C PRO A 135 16.70 -9.98 14.00
N ARG A 136 16.34 -11.03 14.73
CA ARG A 136 17.15 -11.56 15.84
C ARG A 136 18.44 -12.26 15.38
N ARG A 137 18.63 -12.52 14.08
CA ARG A 137 19.80 -13.22 13.52
C ARG A 137 20.37 -12.46 12.33
N ARG A 138 21.71 -12.43 12.23
CA ARG A 138 22.43 -11.99 11.01
C ARG A 138 22.15 -12.85 9.77
N GLU A 139 21.49 -13.99 9.92
CA GLU A 139 21.21 -14.96 8.85
C GLU A 139 19.92 -14.64 8.06
N THR A 140 19.04 -13.79 8.58
CA THR A 140 17.85 -13.37 7.84
C THR A 140 18.21 -12.24 6.89
N GLN A 141 18.00 -12.46 5.58
CA GLN A 141 18.23 -11.50 4.49
C GLN A 141 17.36 -10.23 4.55
N HIS A 142 16.47 -10.12 5.54
CA HIS A 142 15.44 -9.09 5.61
C HIS A 142 15.86 -7.99 6.59
N GLY A 143 15.59 -6.74 6.22
CA GLY A 143 15.87 -5.57 7.05
C GLY A 143 14.92 -5.44 8.24
N THR A 144 14.74 -4.21 8.73
CA THR A 144 13.76 -3.94 9.79
C THR A 144 12.34 -4.12 9.29
N SER A 145 11.45 -4.57 10.16
CA SER A 145 10.06 -4.86 9.78
C SER A 145 9.05 -4.47 10.85
N PHE A 146 7.82 -4.24 10.41
CA PHE A 146 6.67 -4.08 11.29
C PHE A 146 6.28 -5.43 11.89
N VAL A 147 6.02 -5.46 13.19
CA VAL A 147 5.44 -6.61 13.87
C VAL A 147 4.23 -6.21 14.70
N ALA A 148 3.36 -7.17 14.95
CA ALA A 148 2.24 -7.03 15.84
C ALA A 148 2.69 -6.97 17.31
N THR A 149 2.19 -5.99 18.07
CA THR A 149 2.45 -5.84 19.52
C THR A 149 1.50 -6.66 20.38
N ARG A 150 0.47 -7.23 19.76
CA ARG A 150 -0.54 -8.12 20.32
C ARG A 150 -1.28 -8.80 19.17
N ARG A 151 -2.06 -9.83 19.47
CA ARG A 151 -2.97 -10.47 18.51
C ARG A 151 -3.82 -9.45 17.74
N ILE A 152 -3.85 -9.56 16.41
CA ILE A 152 -4.63 -8.73 15.48
C ILE A 152 -5.60 -9.63 14.72
N LEU A 153 -6.89 -9.28 14.71
CA LEU A 153 -7.92 -10.04 14.00
C LEU A 153 -7.94 -9.68 12.51
N PRO A 154 -8.53 -10.53 11.64
CA PRO A 154 -8.76 -10.20 10.23
C PRO A 154 -9.55 -8.89 10.05
N GLY A 155 -9.20 -8.10 9.04
CA GLY A 155 -9.88 -6.88 8.64
C GLY A 155 -9.58 -5.64 9.46
N VAL A 156 -8.57 -5.69 10.35
CA VAL A 156 -8.15 -4.57 11.16
C VAL A 156 -7.25 -3.64 10.34
N PHE A 157 -7.46 -2.34 10.44
CA PHE A 157 -6.60 -1.31 9.83
C PHE A 157 -5.23 -1.27 10.51
N LEU A 158 -4.18 -1.31 9.70
CA LEU A 158 -2.79 -1.38 10.16
C LEU A 158 -2.04 -0.09 9.81
N LEU A 159 -2.16 0.36 8.57
CA LEU A 159 -1.51 1.55 8.02
C LEU A 159 -2.48 2.27 7.10
N SER A 160 -2.48 3.60 7.12
CA SER A 160 -3.17 4.40 6.10
C SER A 160 -2.25 5.52 5.64
N LEU A 161 -2.30 5.85 4.35
CA LEU A 161 -1.52 6.93 3.76
C LEU A 161 -2.38 7.67 2.73
N PRO A 162 -2.41 9.02 2.73
CA PRO A 162 -3.08 9.76 1.66
C PRO A 162 -2.49 9.39 0.31
N THR A 163 -3.34 9.27 -0.71
CA THR A 163 -2.88 8.90 -2.05
C THR A 163 -1.98 9.98 -2.65
N SER A 164 -2.14 11.24 -2.24
CA SER A 164 -1.25 12.36 -2.58
C SER A 164 0.17 12.22 -2.04
N ALA A 165 0.40 11.34 -1.06
CA ALA A 165 1.74 11.02 -0.55
C ALA A 165 2.43 9.88 -1.32
N ILE A 166 1.77 9.26 -2.30
CA ILE A 166 2.31 8.13 -3.07
C ILE A 166 2.98 8.66 -4.34
N PHE A 167 4.15 8.12 -4.67
CA PHE A 167 4.79 8.42 -5.95
C PHE A 167 4.20 7.53 -7.04
N PHE A 168 3.67 8.17 -8.08
CA PHE A 168 3.15 7.50 -9.27
C PHE A 168 4.04 7.83 -10.46
N SER A 169 4.54 6.79 -11.10
CA SER A 169 5.33 6.93 -12.32
C SER A 169 4.41 7.20 -13.52
N ARG A 170 4.69 8.26 -14.28
CA ARG A 170 3.95 8.67 -15.49
C ARG A 170 4.88 9.17 -16.60
N PRO A 171 5.84 8.36 -17.06
CA PRO A 171 6.74 8.75 -18.14
C PRO A 171 5.99 8.87 -19.48
N PRO A 172 6.56 9.56 -20.47
CA PRO A 172 6.08 9.50 -21.85
C PRO A 172 6.01 8.05 -22.38
N PRO A 173 5.07 7.74 -23.28
CA PRO A 173 4.94 6.39 -23.83
C PRO A 173 6.19 6.02 -24.65
N ALA A 174 6.68 4.80 -24.47
CA ALA A 174 7.76 4.22 -25.26
C ALA A 174 7.25 3.04 -26.10
N THR A 175 7.84 2.84 -27.29
CA THR A 175 7.47 1.74 -28.20
C THR A 175 8.09 0.41 -27.79
N ASP A 176 9.22 0.45 -27.08
CA ASP A 176 9.97 -0.72 -26.62
C ASP A 176 9.67 -1.00 -25.14
N PRO A 177 9.31 -2.25 -24.76
CA PRO A 177 9.00 -2.61 -23.38
C PRO A 177 10.13 -2.42 -22.38
N LEU A 178 11.39 -2.64 -22.78
CA LEU A 178 12.56 -2.45 -21.89
C LEU A 178 12.76 -0.97 -21.60
N THR A 179 12.76 -0.14 -22.64
CA THR A 179 12.82 1.32 -22.52
C THR A 179 11.66 1.84 -21.67
N SER A 180 10.43 1.35 -21.90
CA SER A 180 9.27 1.71 -21.09
C SER A 180 9.46 1.36 -19.61
N PHE A 181 9.96 0.16 -19.30
CA PHE A 181 10.26 -0.26 -17.95
C PHE A 181 11.27 0.69 -17.27
N PHE A 182 12.39 1.00 -17.93
CA PHE A 182 13.39 1.89 -17.36
C PHE A 182 12.92 3.34 -17.24
N MET A 183 12.09 3.82 -18.17
CA MET A 183 11.46 5.14 -18.02
C MET A 183 10.56 5.21 -16.79
N HIS A 184 9.86 4.12 -16.44
CA HIS A 184 9.06 4.09 -15.21
C HIS A 184 9.93 4.10 -13.94
N VAL A 185 11.00 3.30 -13.93
CA VAL A 185 11.96 3.28 -12.83
C VAL A 185 12.62 4.65 -12.67
N GLU A 186 13.06 5.23 -13.77
CA GLU A 186 13.77 6.50 -13.79
C GLU A 186 12.88 7.67 -13.39
N ASP A 187 11.61 7.68 -13.78
CA ASP A 187 10.67 8.70 -13.35
C ASP A 187 10.50 8.70 -11.82
N LEU A 188 10.44 7.53 -11.18
CA LEU A 188 10.42 7.44 -9.70
C LEU A 188 11.74 7.93 -9.09
N VAL A 189 12.89 7.61 -9.68
CA VAL A 189 14.19 8.15 -9.26
C VAL A 189 14.20 9.68 -9.38
N GLY A 190 13.71 10.22 -10.50
CA GLY A 190 13.56 11.64 -10.77
C GLY A 190 12.72 12.34 -9.71
N GLN A 191 11.57 11.77 -9.34
CA GLN A 191 10.70 12.30 -8.29
C GLN A 191 11.42 12.35 -6.92
N LEU A 192 12.17 11.30 -6.55
CA LEU A 192 12.92 11.26 -5.28
C LEU A 192 14.08 12.26 -5.25
N VAL A 193 14.79 12.44 -6.36
CA VAL A 193 15.88 13.43 -6.50
C VAL A 193 15.34 14.86 -6.54
N ALA A 194 14.19 15.09 -7.15
CA ALA A 194 13.53 16.40 -7.17
C ALA A 194 13.15 16.87 -5.76
N VAL A 195 12.64 15.96 -4.92
CA VAL A 195 12.37 16.22 -3.50
C VAL A 195 13.64 16.64 -2.77
N GLU A 196 14.76 15.95 -3.01
CA GLU A 196 16.05 16.32 -2.41
C GLU A 196 16.51 17.72 -2.84
N CYS A 197 16.32 18.07 -4.10
CA CYS A 197 16.72 19.36 -4.65
C CYS A 197 15.80 20.51 -4.22
N GLY A 198 14.77 20.24 -3.40
CA GLY A 198 13.78 21.25 -2.99
C GLY A 198 12.93 21.78 -4.15
N VAL A 199 12.91 21.04 -5.28
CA VAL A 199 12.08 21.39 -6.43
C VAL A 199 10.68 20.86 -6.14
N CYS A 200 9.88 21.67 -5.45
CA CYS A 200 8.45 21.43 -5.32
C CYS A 200 7.74 22.06 -6.52
N PRO A 201 7.18 21.28 -7.46
CA PRO A 201 6.17 21.82 -8.36
C PRO A 201 4.97 22.24 -7.50
N ASP A 202 4.79 23.55 -7.34
CA ASP A 202 3.70 24.30 -6.71
C ASP A 202 2.87 23.64 -5.57
N GLY A 203 2.98 24.17 -4.33
CA GLY A 203 1.78 24.40 -3.49
C GLY A 203 1.65 23.82 -2.06
N LEU A 204 2.42 22.79 -1.66
CA LEU A 204 2.46 22.09 -0.34
C LEU A 204 1.21 21.26 0.06
N PRO A 205 1.31 20.35 1.07
CA PRO A 205 2.15 19.15 1.32
C PRO A 205 1.54 17.89 0.61
N PRO A 206 2.03 16.65 0.80
CA PRO A 206 2.99 16.18 1.81
C PRO A 206 4.46 16.39 1.44
N SER A 207 5.29 16.67 2.43
CA SER A 207 6.75 16.79 2.26
C SER A 207 7.39 15.41 2.35
N HIS A 208 7.97 14.93 1.25
CA HIS A 208 8.67 13.65 1.21
C HIS A 208 10.13 13.72 1.71
N ALA A 209 10.60 14.87 2.17
CA ALA A 209 11.99 15.08 2.56
C ALA A 209 12.44 14.09 3.66
N GLY A 210 11.59 13.82 4.66
CA GLY A 210 11.91 12.85 5.71
C GLY A 210 11.98 11.41 5.21
N TYR A 211 11.15 11.03 4.23
CA TYR A 211 11.23 9.73 3.58
C TYR A 211 12.54 9.59 2.77
N VAL A 212 12.88 10.58 1.94
CA VAL A 212 14.12 10.59 1.15
C VAL A 212 15.36 10.52 2.06
N ASN A 213 15.36 11.29 3.15
CA ASN A 213 16.46 11.26 4.14
C ASN A 213 16.58 9.88 4.81
N TYR A 214 15.44 9.27 5.17
CA TYR A 214 15.42 7.91 5.73
C TYR A 214 16.02 6.90 4.75
N LEU A 215 15.62 6.95 3.47
CA LEU A 215 16.15 6.06 2.42
C LEU A 215 17.68 6.17 2.34
N LYS A 216 18.23 7.38 2.23
CA LYS A 216 19.68 7.59 2.12
C LYS A 216 20.47 7.13 3.35
N ARG A 217 19.91 7.33 4.55
CA ARG A 217 20.60 7.03 5.81
C ARG A 217 20.51 5.57 6.22
N SER A 218 19.42 4.90 5.88
CA SER A 218 19.05 3.62 6.50
C SER A 218 18.91 2.45 5.53
N VAL A 219 18.74 2.72 4.23
CA VAL A 219 18.54 1.68 3.24
C VAL A 219 19.84 1.38 2.52
N CYS A 220 20.31 0.14 2.62
CA CYS A 220 21.39 -0.36 1.79
C CYS A 220 20.82 -0.95 0.49
N PRO A 221 21.47 -0.73 -0.67
CA PRO A 221 21.05 -1.36 -1.91
C PRO A 221 21.23 -2.88 -1.79
N CYS A 222 20.31 -3.64 -2.38
CA CYS A 222 20.43 -5.09 -2.45
C CYS A 222 21.22 -5.52 -3.70
N ASN A 223 21.67 -6.78 -3.73
CA ASN A 223 22.35 -7.33 -4.90
C ASN A 223 21.36 -7.62 -6.05
N ASN A 224 20.83 -6.56 -6.67
CA ASN A 224 19.88 -6.62 -7.77
C ASN A 224 20.50 -5.97 -9.03
N LEU A 225 19.69 -5.69 -10.06
CA LEU A 225 20.13 -5.35 -11.42
C LEU A 225 21.40 -4.46 -11.50
N PRO A 226 21.53 -3.32 -10.81
CA PRO A 226 22.72 -2.47 -10.96
C PRO A 226 24.02 -3.06 -10.38
N PHE A 227 23.91 -4.01 -9.44
CA PHE A 227 25.04 -4.59 -8.72
C PHE A 227 25.24 -6.09 -8.99
N LEU A 228 24.28 -6.72 -9.67
CA LEU A 228 24.30 -8.14 -9.96
C LEU A 228 25.17 -8.44 -11.19
N ASP A 229 26.14 -9.33 -11.04
CA ASP A 229 27.01 -9.72 -12.16
C ASP A 229 26.26 -10.58 -13.20
N ARG A 230 26.63 -10.42 -14.48
CA ARG A 230 26.09 -11.26 -15.59
C ARG A 230 26.27 -12.76 -15.34
N SER A 231 27.40 -13.14 -14.75
CA SER A 231 27.72 -14.53 -14.42
C SER A 231 26.74 -15.09 -13.38
N GLU A 232 26.26 -14.27 -12.44
CA GLU A 232 25.28 -14.67 -11.45
C GLU A 232 23.90 -14.86 -12.08
N VAL A 233 23.48 -13.97 -12.99
CA VAL A 233 22.24 -14.13 -13.76
C VAL A 233 22.28 -15.44 -14.56
N THR A 234 23.38 -15.69 -15.26
CA THR A 234 23.58 -16.90 -16.07
C THR A 234 23.56 -18.17 -15.18
N ARG A 235 24.13 -18.08 -13.98
CA ARG A 235 24.08 -19.16 -12.98
C ARG A 235 22.65 -19.43 -12.51
N ILE A 236 21.85 -18.40 -12.24
CA ILE A 236 20.44 -18.58 -11.83
C ILE A 236 19.64 -19.25 -12.95
N LEU A 237 19.84 -18.80 -14.19
CA LEU A 237 19.15 -19.32 -15.37
C LEU A 237 19.49 -20.79 -15.64
N SER A 238 20.74 -21.20 -15.42
CA SER A 238 21.17 -22.60 -15.58
C SER A 238 20.73 -23.53 -14.46
N GLN A 239 20.37 -23.01 -13.28
CA GLN A 239 19.93 -23.78 -12.12
C GLN A 239 18.41 -24.02 -12.08
N GLY A 240 17.62 -23.37 -12.94
CA GLY A 240 16.18 -23.58 -12.98
C GLY A 240 15.80 -24.85 -13.76
N LYS A 241 14.67 -25.46 -13.40
CA LYS A 241 14.10 -26.56 -14.19
C LYS A 241 13.62 -25.98 -15.53
N SER A 242 14.25 -26.37 -16.62
CA SER A 242 13.76 -26.08 -17.97
C SER A 242 12.40 -26.74 -18.16
N VAL A 243 11.39 -25.95 -18.53
CA VAL A 243 10.14 -26.51 -19.09
C VAL A 243 10.54 -27.20 -20.40
N PRO A 244 10.14 -28.46 -20.65
CA PRO A 244 10.40 -29.07 -21.94
C PRO A 244 9.67 -28.27 -23.01
N SER A 245 10.41 -27.51 -23.81
CA SER A 245 9.83 -26.91 -25.00
C SER A 245 9.46 -28.04 -25.94
N VAL A 246 8.25 -27.96 -26.51
CA VAL A 246 7.83 -28.86 -27.59
C VAL A 246 8.75 -28.58 -28.78
N GLN A 247 9.82 -29.37 -28.90
CA GLN A 247 10.70 -29.36 -30.05
C GLN A 247 10.02 -30.10 -31.20
N THR A 248 9.49 -29.36 -32.16
CA THR A 248 9.36 -29.86 -33.53
C THR A 248 10.52 -29.32 -34.37
N GLY A 249 11.47 -30.21 -34.66
CA GLY A 249 12.22 -30.21 -35.92
C GLY A 249 13.42 -29.26 -36.08
N THR A 250 14.60 -29.88 -36.09
CA THR A 250 15.75 -29.67 -37.00
C THR A 250 16.52 -28.34 -37.02
N ASP A 251 17.85 -28.55 -36.95
CA ASP A 251 18.99 -27.75 -37.40
C ASP A 251 19.65 -26.71 -36.47
N ASP A 252 20.88 -27.08 -36.12
CA ASP A 252 21.97 -26.34 -35.51
C ASP A 252 22.28 -25.03 -36.25
N LYS A 253 21.73 -23.93 -35.71
CA LYS A 253 22.48 -22.71 -35.42
C LYS A 253 22.02 -22.26 -34.04
N GLN A 254 22.96 -22.03 -33.12
CA GLN A 254 22.70 -21.46 -31.80
C GLN A 254 21.80 -20.22 -31.93
N LYS A 255 20.49 -20.43 -31.79
CA LYS A 255 19.55 -19.33 -31.56
C LYS A 255 19.96 -18.77 -30.19
N PRO A 256 20.19 -17.45 -30.06
CA PRO A 256 20.40 -16.87 -28.74
C PRO A 256 19.25 -17.33 -27.85
N ILE A 257 19.58 -17.78 -26.64
CA ILE A 257 18.57 -18.08 -25.63
C ILE A 257 17.87 -16.73 -25.39
N ASN A 258 16.69 -16.53 -26.00
CA ASN A 258 15.86 -15.35 -25.74
C ASN A 258 15.46 -15.41 -24.26
N SER A 259 16.22 -14.73 -23.43
CA SER A 259 16.06 -14.68 -21.98
C SER A 259 15.74 -13.24 -21.61
N PRO A 260 14.47 -12.95 -21.25
CA PRO A 260 14.07 -11.62 -20.81
C PRO A 260 14.93 -11.10 -19.64
N ALA A 261 15.38 -11.99 -18.75
CA ALA A 261 16.27 -11.61 -17.66
C ALA A 261 17.67 -11.15 -18.16
N LEU A 262 18.25 -11.83 -19.15
CA LEU A 262 19.51 -11.38 -19.75
C LEU A 262 19.34 -10.11 -20.57
N GLU A 263 18.25 -9.99 -21.34
CA GLU A 263 17.93 -8.77 -22.10
C GLU A 263 17.80 -7.56 -21.17
N LEU A 264 17.13 -7.70 -20.03
CA LEU A 264 17.03 -6.65 -19.02
C LEU A 264 18.39 -6.27 -18.43
N TRP A 265 19.24 -7.27 -18.17
CA TRP A 265 20.61 -7.04 -17.67
C TRP A 265 21.48 -6.33 -18.71
N GLU A 266 21.45 -6.79 -19.96
CA GLU A 266 22.20 -6.21 -21.07
C GLU A 266 21.77 -4.79 -21.36
N TYR A 267 20.47 -4.51 -21.37
CA TYR A 267 19.97 -3.16 -21.60
C TYR A 267 20.49 -2.18 -20.55
N PHE A 268 20.45 -2.52 -19.26
CA PHE A 268 20.95 -1.63 -18.21
C PHE A 268 22.47 -1.45 -18.26
N HIS A 269 23.24 -2.54 -18.37
CA HIS A 269 24.70 -2.49 -18.23
C HIS A 269 25.44 -2.16 -19.53
N CYS A 270 24.90 -2.56 -20.68
CA CYS A 270 25.53 -2.39 -21.98
C CYS A 270 24.91 -1.24 -22.76
N ASP A 271 23.58 -1.20 -22.90
CA ASP A 271 22.93 -0.20 -23.77
C ASP A 271 22.81 1.16 -23.08
N MET A 272 22.40 1.17 -21.81
CA MET A 272 22.38 2.38 -20.98
C MET A 272 23.73 2.69 -20.34
N GLU A 273 24.68 1.76 -20.38
CA GLU A 273 25.97 1.83 -19.66
C GLU A 273 25.83 2.12 -18.15
N GLY A 274 24.67 1.80 -17.55
CA GLY A 274 24.33 2.14 -16.17
C GLY A 274 24.16 3.64 -15.92
N LEU A 275 23.82 4.43 -16.93
CA LEU A 275 23.64 5.89 -16.85
C LEU A 275 22.15 6.27 -17.01
N PRO A 276 21.72 7.43 -16.49
CA PRO A 276 20.34 7.89 -16.66
C PRO A 276 19.97 8.15 -18.13
N LEU A 277 18.70 7.93 -18.48
CA LEU A 277 18.10 8.21 -19.78
C LEU A 277 17.84 9.71 -19.99
N GLY A 278 17.47 10.42 -18.93
CA GLY A 278 17.09 11.84 -18.92
C GLY A 278 18.21 12.77 -18.47
N GLU A 279 18.28 13.94 -19.10
CA GLU A 279 19.28 14.98 -18.80
C GLU A 279 19.24 15.45 -17.33
N PHE A 280 18.04 15.61 -16.77
CA PHE A 280 17.84 16.05 -15.38
C PHE A 280 18.67 15.24 -14.37
N LEU A 281 18.68 13.91 -14.50
CA LEU A 281 19.42 13.02 -13.61
C LEU A 281 20.90 12.95 -13.97
N ARG A 282 21.28 13.00 -15.25
CA ARG A 282 22.69 12.99 -15.67
C ARG A 282 23.47 14.18 -15.11
N GLU A 283 22.82 15.33 -14.99
CA GLU A 283 23.43 16.54 -14.42
C GLU A 283 23.60 16.47 -12.89
N ARG A 284 22.88 15.56 -12.21
CA ARG A 284 22.73 15.57 -10.75
C ARG A 284 23.30 14.35 -10.05
N LEU A 285 23.40 13.22 -10.75
CA LEU A 285 23.84 11.96 -10.17
C LEU A 285 25.10 11.47 -10.87
N THR A 286 26.05 11.00 -10.07
CA THR A 286 27.09 10.10 -10.55
C THR A 286 26.50 8.74 -10.96
N LYS A 287 27.28 7.94 -11.69
CA LYS A 287 26.88 6.58 -12.09
C LYS A 287 26.56 5.72 -10.87
N GLU A 288 27.35 5.84 -9.82
CA GLU A 288 27.20 5.09 -8.57
C GLU A 288 25.93 5.51 -7.81
N GLU A 289 25.64 6.80 -7.75
CA GLU A 289 24.41 7.31 -7.13
C GLU A 289 23.17 6.91 -7.91
N TYR A 290 23.22 6.93 -9.25
CA TYR A 290 22.13 6.44 -10.08
C TYR A 290 21.90 4.95 -9.89
N ALA A 291 22.96 4.13 -9.90
CA ALA A 291 22.86 2.70 -9.62
C ALA A 291 22.24 2.41 -8.24
N TRP A 292 22.61 3.21 -7.22
CA TRP A 292 22.03 3.12 -5.89
C TRP A 292 20.52 3.42 -5.91
N TRP A 293 20.10 4.51 -6.56
CA TRP A 293 18.69 4.88 -6.67
C TRP A 293 17.86 3.86 -7.45
N VAL A 294 18.39 3.37 -8.57
CA VAL A 294 17.74 2.33 -9.38
C VAL A 294 17.56 1.06 -8.54
N SER A 295 18.61 0.61 -7.84
CA SER A 295 18.53 -0.56 -6.94
C SER A 295 17.47 -0.40 -5.86
N LEU A 296 17.38 0.79 -5.27
CA LEU A 296 16.39 1.12 -4.26
C LEU A 296 14.97 1.09 -4.82
N VAL A 297 14.72 1.79 -5.93
CA VAL A 297 13.38 1.82 -6.56
C VAL A 297 12.96 0.41 -6.98
N LEU A 298 13.87 -0.38 -7.54
CA LEU A 298 13.62 -1.77 -7.93
C LEU A 298 13.16 -2.64 -6.76
N SER A 299 13.77 -2.48 -5.59
CA SER A 299 13.49 -3.32 -4.43
C SER A 299 12.30 -2.87 -3.58
N ARG A 300 11.80 -1.64 -3.79
CA ARG A 300 10.78 -1.02 -2.92
C ARG A 300 9.47 -0.67 -3.62
N ARG A 301 9.47 -0.55 -4.95
CA ARG A 301 8.24 -0.24 -5.68
C ARG A 301 7.22 -1.37 -5.54
N SER A 302 5.94 -0.98 -5.57
CA SER A 302 4.83 -1.89 -5.79
C SER A 302 4.47 -1.89 -7.27
N GLY A 303 4.31 -3.09 -7.84
CA GLY A 303 4.08 -3.28 -9.27
C GLY A 303 5.21 -2.66 -10.11
N ALA A 304 4.84 -2.07 -11.26
CA ALA A 304 5.80 -1.49 -12.19
C ALA A 304 6.08 0.01 -11.95
N ALA A 305 5.20 0.72 -11.24
CA ALA A 305 5.09 2.17 -11.40
C ALA A 305 4.76 2.94 -10.10
N THR A 306 4.83 2.32 -8.92
CA THR A 306 4.36 2.98 -7.69
C THR A 306 5.33 2.79 -6.54
N LEU A 307 5.67 3.87 -5.83
CA LEU A 307 6.43 3.80 -4.59
C LEU A 307 5.56 4.35 -3.46
N ILE A 308 5.34 3.54 -2.43
CA ILE A 308 4.36 3.80 -1.37
C ILE A 308 5.13 3.92 -0.04
N PRO A 309 5.44 5.14 0.43
CA PRO A 309 6.11 5.34 1.71
C PRO A 309 5.40 4.58 2.85
N VAL A 310 6.17 4.08 3.81
CA VAL A 310 5.71 3.30 4.98
C VAL A 310 5.29 1.87 4.62
N VAL A 311 4.53 1.68 3.53
CA VAL A 311 4.13 0.36 3.04
C VAL A 311 5.33 -0.39 2.45
N ASP A 312 6.29 0.32 1.85
CA ASP A 312 7.57 -0.20 1.36
C ASP A 312 8.52 -0.75 2.45
N LYS A 313 8.09 -0.75 3.72
CA LYS A 313 8.75 -1.47 4.82
C LYS A 313 8.18 -2.86 5.08
N LEU A 314 7.02 -3.20 4.54
CA LEU A 314 6.45 -4.54 4.70
C LEU A 314 7.21 -5.51 3.82
N ASN A 315 7.82 -6.53 4.41
CA ASN A 315 8.59 -7.52 3.68
C ASN A 315 7.68 -8.46 2.87
N HIS A 316 8.28 -9.16 1.91
CA HIS A 316 7.59 -10.18 1.16
C HIS A 316 7.36 -11.45 1.99
N HIS A 317 6.17 -12.04 1.87
CA HIS A 317 5.93 -13.44 2.19
C HIS A 317 5.02 -14.08 1.13
N PRO A 318 5.25 -15.33 0.71
CA PRO A 318 4.40 -16.02 -0.26
C PRO A 318 2.94 -16.13 0.22
N GLU A 319 2.74 -16.32 1.52
CA GLU A 319 1.44 -16.29 2.17
C GLU A 319 1.33 -15.01 3.01
N PRO A 320 1.02 -13.86 2.39
CA PRO A 320 0.99 -12.59 3.10
C PRO A 320 -0.10 -12.60 4.17
N ASN A 321 0.11 -11.83 5.24
CA ASN A 321 -0.93 -11.57 6.24
C ASN A 321 -1.53 -10.17 6.11
N CYS A 322 -1.02 -9.34 5.20
CA CYS A 322 -1.55 -8.03 4.89
C CYS A 322 -1.90 -7.89 3.40
N TYR A 323 -2.83 -6.99 3.12
CA TYR A 323 -3.10 -6.45 1.79
C TYR A 323 -3.41 -4.96 1.92
N TYR A 324 -3.43 -4.23 0.81
CA TYR A 324 -3.92 -2.86 0.81
C TYR A 324 -4.92 -2.61 -0.31
N THR A 325 -5.82 -1.67 -0.07
CA THR A 325 -6.69 -1.06 -1.09
C THR A 325 -6.30 0.40 -1.26
N MET A 326 -6.56 0.95 -2.43
CA MET A 326 -6.22 2.34 -2.75
C MET A 326 -7.34 2.94 -3.58
N ALA A 327 -7.96 4.01 -3.07
CA ALA A 327 -8.87 4.83 -3.83
C ALA A 327 -8.08 5.86 -4.66
N THR A 328 -8.62 6.24 -5.81
CA THR A 328 -8.17 7.41 -6.58
C THR A 328 -9.24 8.48 -6.50
N GLU A 329 -8.94 9.70 -6.94
CA GLU A 329 -9.96 10.77 -7.04
C GLU A 329 -11.17 10.33 -7.89
N GLU A 330 -10.96 9.48 -8.89
CA GLU A 330 -12.01 8.98 -9.78
C GLU A 330 -12.83 7.84 -9.16
N SER A 331 -12.22 7.01 -8.30
CA SER A 331 -12.87 5.84 -7.69
C SER A 331 -13.35 6.08 -6.26
N PHE A 332 -13.00 7.21 -5.65
CA PHE A 332 -13.35 7.54 -4.25
C PHE A 332 -14.87 7.58 -4.04
N CYS A 333 -15.33 6.79 -3.07
CA CYS A 333 -16.75 6.57 -2.81
C CYS A 333 -17.09 6.52 -1.31
N GLY A 334 -18.37 6.32 -1.00
CA GLY A 334 -18.85 6.30 0.38
C GLY A 334 -18.17 5.26 1.27
N ILE A 335 -17.69 4.14 0.72
CA ILE A 335 -16.94 3.13 1.48
C ILE A 335 -15.58 3.66 1.94
N ASP A 336 -14.93 4.50 1.13
CA ASP A 336 -13.62 5.06 1.44
C ASP A 336 -13.74 6.13 2.53
N VAL A 337 -14.81 6.94 2.50
CA VAL A 337 -15.14 7.84 3.62
C VAL A 337 -15.38 7.05 4.91
N PHE A 338 -16.09 5.92 4.82
CA PHE A 338 -16.32 5.06 5.97
C PHE A 338 -15.02 4.43 6.49
N ASP A 339 -14.13 3.97 5.60
CA ASP A 339 -12.83 3.42 5.97
C ASP A 339 -11.92 4.50 6.58
N ASN A 340 -11.91 5.74 6.06
CA ASN A 340 -11.23 6.90 6.67
C ASN A 340 -11.71 7.17 8.10
N LEU A 341 -13.02 7.09 8.34
CA LEU A 341 -13.61 7.25 9.68
C LEU A 341 -13.09 6.18 10.65
N LEU A 342 -13.06 4.91 10.22
CA LEU A 342 -12.64 3.77 11.03
C LEU A 342 -11.13 3.72 11.27
N ALA A 343 -10.34 4.10 10.26
CA ALA A 343 -8.88 4.12 10.32
C ALA A 343 -8.35 5.19 11.29
N GLY A 344 -9.16 6.20 11.61
CA GLY A 344 -8.73 7.32 12.47
C GLY A 344 -8.00 8.42 11.69
N VAL A 345 -8.30 8.58 10.39
CA VAL A 345 -7.87 9.73 9.58
C VAL A 345 -8.43 11.01 10.20
N ASP A 346 -7.64 12.09 10.22
CA ASP A 346 -8.06 13.39 10.78
C ASP A 346 -9.36 13.89 10.13
N SER A 347 -10.25 14.50 10.92
CA SER A 347 -11.61 14.81 10.49
C SER A 347 -11.65 15.74 9.25
N GLU A 348 -10.64 16.60 9.06
CA GLU A 348 -10.53 17.48 7.89
C GLU A 348 -10.09 16.77 6.60
N LEU A 349 -9.63 15.52 6.68
CA LEU A 349 -9.11 14.74 5.55
C LEU A 349 -10.02 13.56 5.18
N LEU A 350 -11.26 13.51 5.68
CA LEU A 350 -12.14 12.35 5.47
C LEU A 350 -12.60 12.16 4.02
N TYR A 351 -12.51 13.20 3.18
CA TYR A 351 -12.81 13.14 1.74
C TYR A 351 -11.56 13.04 0.86
N GLU A 352 -10.39 12.99 1.47
CA GLU A 352 -9.17 12.69 0.75
C GLU A 352 -9.11 11.18 0.46
N PRO A 353 -8.69 10.78 -0.75
CA PRO A 353 -8.47 9.38 -1.04
C PRO A 353 -7.26 8.88 -0.25
N TYR A 354 -7.40 7.72 0.38
CA TYR A 354 -6.33 7.04 1.11
C TYR A 354 -6.07 5.65 0.53
N LEU A 355 -4.83 5.21 0.70
CA LEU A 355 -4.48 3.80 0.75
C LEU A 355 -4.68 3.30 2.18
N HIS A 356 -5.30 2.12 2.32
CA HIS A 356 -5.48 1.44 3.59
C HIS A 356 -4.90 0.04 3.54
N THR A 357 -4.04 -0.29 4.51
CA THR A 357 -3.49 -1.63 4.71
C THR A 357 -4.27 -2.35 5.81
N PHE A 358 -4.65 -3.59 5.56
CA PHE A 358 -5.48 -4.43 6.42
C PHE A 358 -4.83 -5.78 6.69
N SER A 359 -5.20 -6.40 7.81
CA SER A 359 -4.94 -7.82 8.05
C SER A 359 -5.87 -8.71 7.21
N ILE A 360 -5.31 -9.69 6.51
CA ILE A 360 -6.06 -10.72 5.76
C ILE A 360 -6.58 -11.80 6.71
N ARG A 361 -5.70 -12.21 7.62
CA ARG A 361 -5.93 -13.26 8.60
C ARG A 361 -5.60 -12.75 9.98
N GLU A 362 -5.76 -13.63 10.96
CA GLU A 362 -5.26 -13.39 12.29
C GLU A 362 -3.73 -13.30 12.28
N ILE A 363 -3.17 -12.31 12.99
CA ILE A 363 -1.74 -12.07 13.15
C ILE A 363 -1.42 -12.19 14.64
N GLU A 364 -0.48 -13.06 14.98
CA GLU A 364 -0.10 -13.33 16.37
C GLU A 364 0.79 -12.22 16.95
N GLU A 365 0.87 -12.14 18.28
CA GLU A 365 1.81 -11.23 18.94
C GLU A 365 3.27 -11.54 18.54
N GLY A 366 3.99 -10.52 18.11
CA GLY A 366 5.37 -10.61 17.64
C GLY A 366 5.50 -11.11 16.20
N GLU A 367 4.41 -11.46 15.53
CA GLU A 367 4.42 -11.85 14.13
C GLU A 367 4.67 -10.64 13.22
N GLU A 368 5.46 -10.85 12.17
CA GLU A 368 5.80 -9.87 11.15
C GLU A 368 4.63 -9.56 10.22
N LEU A 369 4.47 -8.30 9.83
CA LEU A 369 3.52 -7.89 8.81
C LEU A 369 4.16 -8.02 7.42
N THR A 370 3.46 -8.68 6.51
CA THR A 370 4.01 -9.08 5.21
C THR A 370 3.04 -8.84 4.07
N LEU A 371 3.58 -8.48 2.90
CA LEU A 371 2.86 -8.35 1.63
C LEU A 371 3.32 -9.38 0.61
N CYS A 372 2.52 -9.56 -0.44
CA CYS A 372 2.96 -10.29 -1.62
C CYS A 372 3.44 -9.29 -2.69
N TYR A 373 4.70 -9.37 -3.12
CA TYR A 373 5.27 -8.41 -4.08
C TYR A 373 4.96 -8.77 -5.54
N ALA A 374 4.68 -10.04 -5.83
CA ALA A 374 4.36 -10.48 -7.16
C ALA A 374 3.26 -11.55 -7.14
N SER A 375 2.36 -11.48 -8.12
CA SER A 375 1.37 -12.52 -8.35
C SER A 375 2.02 -13.81 -8.87
N PRO A 376 1.45 -14.99 -8.55
CA PRO A 376 1.83 -16.23 -9.20
C PRO A 376 1.54 -16.19 -10.70
N PRO A 377 2.23 -17.04 -11.50
CA PRO A 377 1.95 -17.15 -12.92
C PRO A 377 0.50 -17.58 -13.17
N LEU A 378 -0.18 -16.92 -14.12
CA LEU A 378 -1.51 -17.34 -14.56
C LEU A 378 -1.44 -18.72 -15.22
N SER A 379 -2.38 -19.60 -14.86
CA SER A 379 -2.52 -20.90 -15.51
C SER A 379 -2.90 -20.74 -16.98
N SER A 380 -2.54 -21.71 -17.83
CA SER A 380 -2.86 -21.68 -19.27
C SER A 380 -4.37 -21.58 -19.56
N ALA A 381 -5.23 -21.99 -18.63
CA ALA A 381 -6.68 -21.87 -18.72
C ALA A 381 -7.20 -20.44 -18.46
N GLN A 382 -6.46 -19.62 -17.71
CA GLN A 382 -6.83 -18.24 -17.38
C GLN A 382 -6.44 -17.24 -18.48
N ARG A 383 -5.40 -17.54 -19.28
CA ARG A 383 -4.99 -16.69 -20.43
C ARG A 383 -6.06 -16.48 -21.50
N GLY A 384 -7.09 -17.35 -21.56
CA GLY A 384 -8.15 -17.27 -22.56
C GLY A 384 -9.34 -16.36 -22.20
N ALA A 385 -9.41 -15.85 -20.96
CA ALA A 385 -10.62 -15.20 -20.44
C ALA A 385 -10.47 -13.68 -20.16
N GLU A 386 -9.28 -13.10 -20.29
CA GLU A 386 -8.94 -11.76 -19.77
C GLU A 386 -8.89 -10.63 -20.81
N THR A 387 -9.53 -10.76 -21.98
CA THR A 387 -9.59 -9.66 -22.98
C THR A 387 -10.65 -8.58 -22.72
N THR A 388 -11.37 -8.61 -21.58
CA THR A 388 -12.40 -7.59 -21.29
C THR A 388 -12.54 -7.28 -19.79
N ALA A 389 -11.61 -6.50 -19.22
CA ALA A 389 -11.90 -5.75 -17.99
C ALA A 389 -11.03 -4.49 -17.89
N VAL A 390 -11.71 -3.35 -17.74
CA VAL A 390 -11.16 -2.01 -17.62
C VAL A 390 -10.66 -1.79 -16.19
N GLY A 391 -9.39 -1.41 -16.02
CA GLY A 391 -8.88 -0.79 -14.79
C GLY A 391 -7.60 -1.40 -14.21
N GLY A 392 -6.47 -0.78 -14.54
CA GLY A 392 -5.30 -0.67 -13.65
C GLY A 392 -4.51 -1.94 -13.28
N GLY A 393 -3.51 -2.29 -14.10
CA GLY A 393 -2.46 -3.25 -13.72
C GLY A 393 -2.13 -4.18 -14.89
N GLY A 394 -0.94 -3.98 -15.48
CA GLY A 394 -0.54 -4.61 -16.74
C GLY A 394 -0.67 -6.13 -16.77
N ASP A 395 -1.05 -6.57 -17.97
CA ASP A 395 -1.24 -7.91 -18.55
C ASP A 395 0.02 -8.80 -18.50
N SER A 396 0.72 -8.82 -17.37
CA SER A 396 1.97 -9.54 -17.16
C SER A 396 1.72 -10.83 -16.40
N GLY A 397 1.88 -11.97 -17.10
CA GLY A 397 1.89 -13.27 -16.45
C GLY A 397 2.86 -13.26 -15.25
N GLY A 398 2.37 -13.62 -14.08
CA GLY A 398 3.12 -13.49 -12.82
C GLY A 398 4.52 -14.14 -12.80
N ILE A 399 5.36 -13.67 -11.88
CA ILE A 399 6.78 -14.05 -11.81
C ILE A 399 6.94 -15.31 -10.94
N SER A 400 7.17 -16.46 -11.59
CA SER A 400 7.28 -17.75 -10.90
C SER A 400 8.70 -18.11 -10.45
N VAL A 401 8.91 -18.34 -9.16
CA VAL A 401 10.17 -18.89 -8.63
C VAL A 401 10.41 -20.34 -9.02
N SER A 402 9.40 -21.04 -9.55
CA SER A 402 9.57 -22.38 -10.10
C SER A 402 10.30 -22.39 -11.46
N LEU A 403 10.29 -21.25 -12.17
CA LEU A 403 10.93 -21.07 -13.48
C LEU A 403 12.27 -20.35 -13.33
N ALA A 404 13.25 -20.74 -14.16
CA ALA A 404 14.57 -20.10 -14.17
C ALA A 404 14.50 -18.58 -14.41
N GLU A 405 13.69 -18.17 -15.40
CA GLU A 405 13.43 -16.77 -15.73
C GLU A 405 12.77 -16.01 -14.60
N GLY A 406 11.79 -16.61 -13.92
CA GLY A 406 11.13 -15.93 -12.79
C GLY A 406 12.07 -15.79 -11.59
N ARG A 407 12.91 -16.78 -11.30
CA ARG A 407 13.98 -16.64 -10.29
C ARG A 407 14.96 -15.53 -10.64
N ALA A 408 15.38 -15.44 -11.91
CA ALA A 408 16.28 -14.37 -12.36
C ALA A 408 15.60 -13.00 -12.28
N ALA A 409 14.33 -12.89 -12.66
CA ALA A 409 13.54 -11.67 -12.54
C ALA A 409 13.38 -11.23 -11.08
N TRP A 410 13.17 -12.17 -10.14
CA TRP A 410 13.14 -11.89 -8.71
C TRP A 410 14.46 -11.31 -8.20
N GLN A 411 15.58 -11.93 -8.58
CA GLN A 411 16.91 -11.44 -8.22
C GLN A 411 17.21 -10.06 -8.82
N LEU A 412 16.90 -9.85 -10.11
CA LEU A 412 17.16 -8.60 -10.81
C LEU A 412 16.36 -7.41 -10.26
N GLN A 413 15.15 -7.65 -9.77
CA GLN A 413 14.29 -6.57 -9.24
C GLN A 413 14.48 -6.39 -7.73
N TRP A 414 14.26 -7.43 -6.94
CA TRP A 414 14.23 -7.31 -5.47
C TRP A 414 15.54 -7.72 -4.78
N GLY A 415 16.48 -8.35 -5.50
CA GLY A 415 17.77 -8.76 -4.94
C GLY A 415 17.71 -10.03 -4.09
N PHE A 416 16.58 -10.75 -4.11
CA PHE A 416 16.42 -12.06 -3.47
C PHE A 416 15.48 -12.94 -4.29
N ILE A 417 15.45 -14.25 -3.99
CA ILE A 417 14.55 -15.22 -4.61
C ILE A 417 13.69 -15.85 -3.51
N PRO A 418 12.35 -15.69 -3.55
CA PRO A 418 11.47 -16.36 -2.60
C PRO A 418 11.60 -17.90 -2.65
N THR A 419 11.26 -18.56 -1.54
CA THR A 419 11.33 -20.02 -1.43
C THR A 419 10.25 -20.72 -2.27
N THR A 420 9.08 -20.10 -2.41
CA THR A 420 7.93 -20.62 -3.14
C THR A 420 7.13 -19.48 -3.77
N ASP A 421 6.32 -19.81 -4.77
CA ASP A 421 5.33 -18.87 -5.32
C ASP A 421 4.23 -18.60 -4.29
N SER A 422 3.60 -17.43 -4.40
CA SER A 422 2.36 -17.14 -3.68
C SER A 422 1.26 -18.10 -4.15
N PRO A 423 0.50 -18.74 -3.24
CA PRO A 423 -0.67 -19.52 -3.65
C PRO A 423 -1.86 -18.64 -4.02
N TYR A 424 -1.80 -17.33 -3.73
CA TYR A 424 -2.87 -16.37 -3.98
C TYR A 424 -2.53 -15.49 -5.17
N THR A 425 -3.47 -15.40 -6.12
CA THR A 425 -3.44 -14.40 -7.19
C THR A 425 -3.81 -13.01 -6.66
N SER A 426 -3.46 -11.95 -7.39
CA SER A 426 -3.97 -10.60 -7.10
C SER A 426 -5.51 -10.57 -7.03
N ARG A 427 -6.19 -11.40 -7.83
CA ARG A 427 -7.64 -11.52 -7.81
C ARG A 427 -8.16 -12.15 -6.53
N ASP A 428 -7.51 -13.20 -6.04
CA ASP A 428 -7.90 -13.84 -4.77
C ASP A 428 -7.75 -12.85 -3.61
N LEU A 429 -6.65 -12.09 -3.60
CA LEU A 429 -6.42 -11.05 -2.59
C LEU A 429 -7.45 -9.91 -2.69
N LEU A 430 -7.87 -9.55 -3.91
CA LEU A 430 -8.92 -8.55 -4.13
C LEU A 430 -10.29 -9.07 -3.68
N GLU A 431 -10.62 -10.33 -3.92
CA GLU A 431 -11.87 -10.94 -3.46
C GLU A 431 -11.91 -10.97 -1.92
N VAL A 432 -10.81 -11.37 -1.29
CA VAL A 432 -10.65 -11.29 0.17
C VAL A 432 -10.85 -9.85 0.64
N ALA A 433 -10.28 -8.86 -0.06
CA ALA A 433 -10.45 -7.46 0.27
C ALA A 433 -11.92 -7.03 0.28
N THR A 434 -12.68 -7.42 -0.74
CA THR A 434 -14.12 -7.16 -0.86
C THR A 434 -14.90 -7.81 0.28
N ILE A 435 -14.66 -9.09 0.56
CA ILE A 435 -15.34 -9.83 1.64
C ILE A 435 -15.07 -9.16 3.00
N VAL A 436 -13.83 -8.75 3.24
CA VAL A 436 -13.46 -8.07 4.48
C VAL A 436 -14.16 -6.71 4.59
N ALA A 437 -14.23 -5.94 3.49
CA ALA A 437 -14.94 -4.67 3.46
C ALA A 437 -16.44 -4.83 3.76
N GLU A 438 -17.11 -5.80 3.13
CA GLU A 438 -18.51 -6.13 3.38
C GLU A 438 -18.73 -6.52 4.85
N ARG A 439 -17.87 -7.38 5.41
CA ARG A 439 -17.96 -7.78 6.83
C ARG A 439 -17.76 -6.61 7.79
N ARG A 440 -16.88 -5.65 7.48
CA ARG A 440 -16.71 -4.43 8.30
C ARG A 440 -18.01 -3.64 8.35
N VAL A 441 -18.65 -3.48 7.18
CA VAL A 441 -19.95 -2.83 7.09
C VAL A 441 -20.99 -3.63 7.88
N ASP A 442 -21.08 -4.95 7.75
CA ASP A 442 -22.09 -5.74 8.48
C ASP A 442 -21.92 -5.73 10.00
N LEU A 443 -20.68 -5.74 10.48
CA LEU A 443 -20.38 -5.75 11.92
C LEU A 443 -20.44 -4.35 12.56
N ARG A 444 -20.68 -3.30 11.78
CA ARG A 444 -20.64 -1.90 12.23
C ARG A 444 -21.46 -1.61 13.50
N GLN A 445 -22.68 -2.15 13.59
CA GLN A 445 -23.56 -1.91 14.75
C GLN A 445 -23.13 -2.70 15.99
N LYS A 446 -22.47 -3.85 15.79
CA LYS A 446 -21.89 -4.63 16.89
C LYS A 446 -20.66 -3.92 17.45
N LEU A 447 -19.86 -3.30 16.59
CA LEU A 447 -18.64 -2.57 16.98
C LEU A 447 -18.97 -1.19 17.57
N PHE A 448 -19.98 -0.51 17.03
CA PHE A 448 -20.38 0.84 17.43
C PHE A 448 -21.89 0.88 17.69
N PRO A 449 -22.37 0.29 18.80
CA PRO A 449 -23.79 0.22 19.09
C PRO A 449 -24.40 1.63 19.24
N PRO A 450 -25.63 1.85 18.74
CA PRO A 450 -26.32 3.13 18.91
C PRO A 450 -26.56 3.39 20.40
N GLN A 451 -26.56 4.66 20.80
CA GLN A 451 -26.86 5.00 22.19
C GLN A 451 -28.29 4.58 22.55
N PRO A 452 -28.52 4.01 23.74
CA PRO A 452 -29.86 3.76 24.20
C PRO A 452 -30.62 5.09 24.30
N VAL A 453 -31.75 5.17 23.61
CA VAL A 453 -32.66 6.32 23.67
C VAL A 453 -33.25 6.36 25.09
N GLY A 454 -32.61 7.07 26.02
CA GLY A 454 -33.15 7.16 27.38
C GLY A 454 -32.23 7.45 28.55
N CYS A 455 -31.15 8.23 28.39
CA CYS A 455 -30.45 8.83 29.54
C CYS A 455 -30.02 10.25 29.18
N ARG A 456 -30.96 11.21 29.24
CA ARG A 456 -30.60 12.61 29.47
C ARG A 456 -30.15 12.68 30.94
N GLY A 457 -28.85 12.85 31.16
CA GLY A 457 -28.30 13.31 32.44
C GLY A 457 -28.34 14.82 32.50
#